data_AF-A0A7K3LI78-F1
#
_entry.id   AF-A0A7K3LI78-F1
#
_cell.length_a   1.000
_cell.length_b   1.000
_cell.length_c   1.000
_cell.angle_alpha   90.00
_cell.angle_beta   90.00
_cell.angle_gamma   90.00
#
_symmetry.space_group_name_H-M   'P 1'
#
loop_
_entity.id
_entity.type
_entity.pdbx_description
1 polymer ?
#
loop_
_entity_poly.entity_id
_entity_poly.type
_entity_poly.pdbx_seq_one_letter_code
_entity_poly.pdbx_strand_id
1 'polypeptide(L)' 'MRAPDRRAKLTEDDVREIRAHYAAGRWGIKDLADIYAVSTATMSAVVHRRTWRHVTDRPTEGN' A
#
# COMPACT_ATOMS: atom_id res chain seq x y z
N MET A 1 -17.16 -20.86 -3.22
CA MET A 1 -16.40 -20.02 -4.17
C MET A 1 -16.00 -18.75 -3.45
N ARG A 2 -14.72 -18.58 -3.10
CA ARG A 2 -14.21 -17.35 -2.49
C ARG A 2 -13.67 -16.45 -3.61
N ALA A 3 -14.11 -15.19 -3.62
CA ALA A 3 -13.79 -14.18 -4.62
C ALA A 3 -12.27 -13.99 -4.77
N PRO A 4 -11.76 -13.58 -5.94
CA PRO A 4 -10.33 -13.47 -6.16
C PRO A 4 -9.73 -12.47 -5.18
N ASP A 5 -8.81 -12.97 -4.35
CA ASP A 5 -7.93 -12.15 -3.53
C ASP A 5 -7.24 -11.17 -4.46
N ARG A 6 -7.67 -9.92 -4.37
CA ARG A 6 -7.21 -8.81 -5.18
C ARG A 6 -5.72 -8.65 -4.89
N ARG A 7 -4.86 -9.37 -5.63
CA ARG A 7 -3.40 -9.31 -5.57
C ARG A 7 -3.02 -7.83 -5.54
N ALA A 8 -2.68 -7.33 -4.36
CA ALA A 8 -2.35 -5.95 -4.23
C ALA A 8 -1.03 -5.75 -4.97
N LYS A 9 -0.99 -4.79 -5.90
CA LYS A 9 0.25 -4.45 -6.61
C LYS A 9 1.35 -3.95 -5.66
N LEU A 10 0.94 -3.52 -4.48
CA LEU A 10 1.81 -3.09 -3.39
C LEU A 10 2.07 -4.27 -2.47
N THR A 11 3.32 -4.44 -2.05
CA THR A 11 3.73 -5.31 -0.96
C THR A 11 3.73 -4.57 0.38
N GLU A 12 3.87 -5.31 1.48
CA GLU A 12 3.99 -4.72 2.82
C GLU A 12 5.23 -3.83 2.96
N ASP A 13 6.30 -4.19 2.27
CA ASP A 13 7.55 -3.44 2.23
C ASP A 13 7.38 -2.11 1.49
N ASP A 14 6.76 -2.14 0.31
CA ASP A 14 6.40 -0.93 -0.45
C ASP A 14 5.57 0.04 0.42
N VAL A 15 4.64 -0.49 1.22
CA VAL A 15 3.81 0.33 2.12
C VAL A 15 4.64 1.01 3.21
N ARG A 16 5.71 0.37 3.72
CA ARG A 16 6.64 1.01 4.66
C ARG A 16 7.47 2.09 3.97
N GLU A 17 8.01 1.79 2.80
CA GLU A 17 8.80 2.73 1.99
C GLU A 17 7.99 3.98 1.65
N ILE A 18 6.77 3.80 1.14
CA ILE A 18 5.83 4.89 0.83
C ILE A 18 5.59 5.80 2.03
N ARG A 19 5.41 5.22 3.22
CA ARG A 19 5.21 6.00 4.45
C ARG A 19 6.47 6.76 4.85
N ALA A 20 7.65 6.16 4.68
CA ALA A 20 8.92 6.81 4.97
C ALA A 20 9.19 7.97 3.99
N HIS A 21 8.95 7.78 2.69
CA HIS A 21 9.09 8.82 1.68
C HIS A 21 8.10 9.97 1.87
N TYR A 22 6.84 9.66 2.21
CA TYR A 22 5.84 10.66 2.51
C TYR A 22 6.17 11.43 3.79
N ALA A 23 6.61 10.76 4.86
CA ALA A 23 7.03 11.41 6.10
C ALA A 23 8.29 12.27 5.92
N ALA A 24 9.19 11.88 5.02
CA ALA A 24 10.35 12.68 4.65
C ALA A 24 9.98 13.93 3.81
N GLY A 25 8.72 14.08 3.38
CA GLY A 25 8.26 15.20 2.55
C GLY A 25 8.89 15.23 1.16
N ARG A 26 9.58 14.16 0.75
CA ARG A 26 10.29 14.10 -0.53
C ARG A 26 9.34 13.96 -1.72
N TRP A 27 8.25 13.21 -1.53
CA TRP A 27 7.28 12.93 -2.59
C TRP A 27 5.85 13.06 -2.08
N GLY A 28 4.99 13.64 -2.93
CA GLY A 28 3.57 13.74 -2.66
C GLY A 28 2.84 12.42 -2.92
N ILE A 29 1.59 12.35 -2.47
CA ILE A 29 0.67 11.21 -2.72
C ILE A 29 0.53 10.94 -4.22
N LYS A 30 0.61 11.98 -5.06
CA LYS A 30 0.45 11.87 -6.51
C LYS A 30 1.68 11.26 -7.18
N ASP A 31 2.88 11.70 -6.81
CA ASP A 31 4.14 11.14 -7.30
C ASP A 31 4.32 9.69 -6.86
N LEU A 32 4.07 9.40 -5.58
CA LEU A 32 4.11 8.04 -5.06
C LEU A 32 3.09 7.13 -5.76
N ALA A 33 1.90 7.64 -6.09
CA ALA A 33 0.91 6.87 -6.83
C ALA A 33 1.42 6.51 -8.23
N ASP A 34 2.09 7.43 -8.91
CA ASP A 34 2.64 7.22 -10.25
C ASP A 34 3.83 6.24 -10.23
N ILE A 35 4.79 6.44 -9.31
CA ILE A 35 5.98 5.58 -9.11
C ILE A 35 5.57 4.12 -8.86
N TYR A 36 4.59 3.92 -7.99
CA TYR A 36 4.12 2.58 -7.62
C TYR A 36 2.98 2.08 -8.54
N ALA A 37 2.66 2.82 -9.61
CA ALA A 37 1.60 2.52 -10.58
C ALA A 37 0.25 2.15 -9.92
N VAL A 38 -0.10 2.89 -8.87
CA VAL A 38 -1.33 2.73 -8.09
C VAL A 38 -2.19 3.98 -8.19
N SER A 39 -3.48 3.84 -7.87
CA SER A 39 -4.36 5.00 -7.84
C SER A 39 -4.02 5.92 -6.67
N THR A 40 -4.15 7.23 -6.88
CA THR A 40 -4.00 8.25 -5.82
C THR A 40 -4.93 8.00 -4.63
N ALA A 41 -6.14 7.50 -4.88
CA ALA A 41 -7.07 7.06 -3.85
C ALA A 41 -6.52 5.89 -3.01
N THR A 42 -5.87 4.91 -3.65
CA THR A 42 -5.18 3.80 -2.97
C THR A 42 -4.00 4.33 -2.16
N MET A 43 -3.19 5.21 -2.73
CA MET A 43 -2.04 5.82 -2.05
C MET A 43 -2.47 6.60 -0.79
N SER A 44 -3.51 7.43 -0.92
CA SER A 44 -4.11 8.12 0.24
C SER A 44 -4.60 7.11 1.29
N ALA A 45 -5.30 6.05 0.88
CA ALA A 45 -5.77 5.04 1.82
C ALA A 45 -4.62 4.25 2.49
N VAL A 46 -3.47 4.08 1.83
CA VAL A 46 -2.24 3.47 2.39
C VAL A 46 -1.60 4.38 3.44
N VAL A 47 -1.42 5.65 3.10
CA VAL A 47 -0.83 6.69 3.98
C VAL A 47 -1.71 6.90 5.21
N HIS A 48 -3.04 7.03 5.03
CA HIS A 48 -4.02 7.22 6.10
C HIS A 48 -4.43 5.92 6.81
N ARG A 49 -3.79 4.78 6.51
CA ARG A 49 -4.06 3.46 7.12
C ARG A 49 -5.52 2.98 7.01
N ARG A 50 -6.26 3.41 5.96
CA ARG A 50 -7.67 3.03 5.71
C ARG A 50 -7.83 1.62 5.12
N THR A 51 -7.03 1.24 4.12
CA THR A 51 -7.14 -0.07 3.42
C THR A 51 -6.14 -1.09 3.92
N TRP A 52 -4.88 -0.71 4.13
CA TRP A 52 -3.82 -1.58 4.66
C TRP A 52 -3.89 -1.70 6.19
N ARG A 53 -5.10 -2.01 6.70
CA ARG A 53 -5.39 -2.20 8.14
C ARG A 53 -5.24 -3.67 8.55
N HIS A 54 -5.36 -4.58 7.58
CA HIS A 54 -5.16 -6.03 7.73
C HIS A 54 -3.71 -6.48 7.57
N VAL A 55 -2.81 -5.55 7.22
CA VAL A 55 -1.37 -5.77 7.21
C VAL A 55 -0.87 -5.67 8.64
N THR A 56 -1.27 -6.71 9.35
CA THR A 56 -0.66 -7.22 10.56
C THR A 56 0.44 -8.14 10.07
N ASP A 57 1.64 -7.93 10.61
CA ASP A 57 2.93 -8.65 10.53
C ASP A 57 2.94 -10.18 10.25
N ARG A 58 1.79 -10.86 10.27
CA ARG A 58 1.75 -12.30 10.06
C ARG A 58 1.57 -12.63 8.57
N PRO A 59 2.54 -13.33 7.93
CA PRO A 59 2.34 -13.85 6.59
C PRO A 59 1.16 -14.83 6.68
N THR A 60 0.08 -14.57 5.95
CA THR A 60 -0.94 -15.59 5.77
C THR A 60 -0.39 -16.59 4.76
N GLU A 61 0.28 -17.63 5.27
CA GLU A 61 0.42 -18.88 4.53
C GLU A 61 -0.98 -19.39 4.17
N GLY A 62 -1.12 -19.84 2.93
CA GLY A 62 -2.37 -20.41 2.43
C GLY A 62 -2.31 -20.64 0.92
N ASN A 63 -1.58 -21.69 0.54
CA ASN A 63 -1.55 -22.29 -0.80
C ASN A 63 -2.93 -22.80 -1.23
#